data_AF-A0A1F8QIQ2-F1
#
_entry.id   AF-A0A1F8QIQ2-F1
#
_cell.length_a   1.000
_cell.length_b   1.000
_cell.length_c   1.000
_cell.angle_alpha   90.00
_cell.angle_beta   90.00
_cell.angle_gamma   90.00
#
_symmetry.space_group_name_H-M   'P 1'
#
loop_
_entity.id
_entity.type
_entity.pdbx_description
1 polymer ?
#
loop_
_entity_poly.entity_id
_entity_poly.type
_entity_poly.pdbx_seq_one_letter_code
_entity_poly.pdbx_strand_id
1 'polypeptide(L)'
;MVAARRLANWGAEFSVILTGPLEEYRDMPGYQLGILKNMRVPIFQARRDARQHRVALGEDLILDAMIGYGLSGAPMGMTRALIQAANDSDAHILALDAPSGLDTTTGTVYDPCIRAEATLTLALPKVGLLGSAARAAVGELYVADISVPPSVYTAMGIEVPNIFREAEIVHIQV
;
A
#
# COMPACT_ATOMS: atom_id res chain seq x y z
N MET A 1 2.38 1.46 8.06
CA MET A 1 2.62 1.92 9.45
C MET A 1 3.07 3.39 9.57
N VAL A 2 4.01 3.89 8.76
CA VAL A 2 4.36 5.33 8.78
C VAL A 2 3.14 6.21 8.47
N ALA A 3 2.32 5.83 7.48
CA ALA A 3 1.06 6.50 7.17
C ALA A 3 0.12 6.56 8.39
N ALA A 4 -0.11 5.42 9.06
CA ALA A 4 -0.89 5.36 10.31
C ALA A 4 -0.38 6.32 11.39
N ARG A 5 0.94 6.43 11.58
CA ARG A 5 1.52 7.40 12.52
C ARG A 5 1.20 8.84 12.14
N ARG A 6 1.26 9.19 10.85
CA ARG A 6 0.90 10.53 10.36
C ARG A 6 -0.60 10.81 10.53
N LEU A 7 -1.45 9.84 10.19
CA LEU A 7 -2.91 9.94 10.37
C LEU A 7 -3.28 10.15 11.84
N ALA A 8 -2.65 9.45 12.77
CA ALA A 8 -2.85 9.67 14.21
C ALA A 8 -2.47 11.10 14.62
N ASN A 9 -1.37 11.64 14.10
CA ASN A 9 -0.98 13.03 14.37
C ASN A 9 -1.97 14.06 13.77
N TRP A 10 -2.71 13.68 12.74
CA TRP A 10 -3.76 14.51 12.14
C TRP A 10 -5.11 14.35 12.84
N GLY A 11 -5.22 13.47 13.84
CA GLY A 11 -6.46 13.23 14.58
C GLY A 11 -7.47 12.36 13.83
N ALA A 12 -7.04 11.61 12.82
CA ALA A 12 -7.92 10.68 12.12
C ALA A 12 -8.34 9.51 13.04
N GLU A 13 -9.58 9.06 12.89
CA GLU A 13 -10.09 7.84 13.50
C GLU A 13 -9.81 6.67 12.56
N PHE A 14 -9.05 5.68 13.03
CA PHE A 14 -8.73 4.49 12.23
C PHE A 14 -8.23 3.36 13.13
N SER A 15 -8.07 2.18 12.53
CA SER A 15 -7.32 1.07 13.13
C SER A 15 -6.34 0.45 12.13
N VAL A 16 -5.39 -0.32 12.63
CA VAL A 16 -4.40 -1.04 11.82
C VAL A 16 -4.64 -2.54 11.95
N ILE A 17 -4.79 -3.22 10.82
CA ILE A 17 -4.86 -4.68 10.77
C ILE A 17 -3.52 -5.21 10.26
N LEU A 18 -2.91 -6.11 11.02
CA LEU A 18 -1.69 -6.81 10.67
C LEU A 18 -2.02 -8.13 9.97
N THR A 19 -1.36 -8.39 8.85
CA THR A 19 -1.53 -9.61 8.04
C THR A 19 -0.93 -10.86 8.68
N GLY A 20 0.05 -10.68 9.57
CA GLY A 20 0.75 -11.74 10.28
C GLY A 20 0.89 -11.47 11.79
N PRO A 21 1.48 -12.42 12.53
CA PRO A 21 1.76 -12.29 13.95
C PRO A 21 2.79 -11.18 14.24
N LEU A 22 2.75 -10.62 15.46
CA LEU A 22 3.59 -9.47 15.85
C LEU A 22 5.09 -9.76 15.71
N GLU A 23 5.49 -11.01 15.93
CA GLU A 23 6.87 -11.47 15.92
C GLU A 23 7.50 -11.46 14.51
N GLU A 24 6.68 -11.44 13.46
CA GLU A 24 7.17 -11.37 12.08
C GLU A 24 7.61 -9.94 11.69
N TYR A 25 7.12 -8.91 12.39
CA TYR A 25 7.48 -7.52 12.15
C TYR A 25 8.80 -7.17 12.85
N ARG A 26 9.91 -7.42 12.16
CA ARG A 26 11.28 -7.14 12.62
C ARG A 26 11.84 -5.87 12.01
N ASP A 27 13.01 -5.45 12.47
CA ASP A 27 13.77 -4.31 11.94
C ASP A 27 12.91 -3.04 11.77
N MET A 28 12.84 -2.50 10.55
CA MET A 28 12.11 -1.27 10.24
C MET A 28 10.60 -1.40 10.47
N PRO A 29 9.89 -2.43 9.96
CA PRO A 29 8.49 -2.66 10.33
C PRO A 29 8.28 -2.77 11.85
N GLY A 30 9.12 -3.53 12.55
CA GLY A 30 9.04 -3.69 14.01
C GLY A 30 9.19 -2.38 14.78
N TYR A 31 10.14 -1.54 14.35
CA TYR A 31 10.35 -0.21 14.91
C TYR A 31 9.11 0.69 14.75
N GLN A 32 8.52 0.73 13.55
CA GLN A 32 7.30 1.51 13.31
C GLN A 32 6.11 0.98 14.12
N LEU A 33 5.98 -0.34 14.25
CA LEU A 33 4.95 -0.97 15.07
C LEU A 33 5.09 -0.58 16.55
N GLY A 34 6.32 -0.50 17.07
CA GLY A 34 6.62 -0.01 18.41
C GLY A 34 6.15 1.43 18.62
N ILE A 35 6.35 2.32 17.64
CA ILE A 35 5.85 3.70 17.70
C ILE A 35 4.32 3.73 17.79
N LEU A 36 3.63 2.98 16.93
CA LEU A 36 2.16 2.94 16.93
C LEU A 36 1.60 2.42 18.26
N LYS A 37 2.25 1.43 18.88
CA LYS A 37 1.90 0.94 20.22
C LYS A 37 2.05 2.04 21.29
N ASN A 38 3.15 2.79 21.27
CA ASN A 38 3.38 3.91 22.21
C ASN A 38 2.37 5.04 22.02
N MET A 39 1.90 5.24 20.79
CA MET A 39 0.83 6.19 20.46
C MET A 39 -0.57 5.66 20.79
N ARG A 40 -0.69 4.41 21.27
CA ARG A 40 -1.97 3.73 21.58
C ARG A 40 -2.91 3.64 20.38
N VAL A 41 -2.35 3.53 19.18
CA VAL A 41 -3.14 3.27 17.96
C VAL A 41 -3.80 1.89 18.09
N PRO A 42 -5.10 1.74 17.76
CA PRO A 42 -5.77 0.44 17.74
C PRO A 42 -5.13 -0.48 16.70
N ILE A 43 -4.50 -1.56 17.15
CA ILE A 43 -3.83 -2.55 16.29
C ILE A 43 -4.44 -3.91 16.52
N PHE A 44 -4.89 -4.54 15.43
CA PHE A 44 -5.49 -5.86 15.40
C PHE A 44 -4.62 -6.81 14.58
N GLN A 45 -4.56 -8.07 14.98
CA GLN A 45 -3.99 -9.13 14.15
C GLN A 45 -5.11 -9.83 13.41
N ALA A 46 -4.93 -10.05 12.13
CA ALA A 46 -5.92 -10.74 11.33
C ALA A 46 -6.05 -12.21 11.78
N ARG A 47 -7.24 -12.58 12.26
CA ARG A 47 -7.70 -13.92 12.65
C ARG A 47 -8.47 -14.60 11.51
N ARG A 48 -8.54 -15.93 11.54
CA ARG A 48 -9.14 -16.78 10.48
C ARG A 48 -10.58 -16.43 10.10
N ASP A 49 -11.36 -15.82 10.98
CA ASP A 49 -12.71 -15.38 10.65
C ASP A 49 -12.69 -13.92 10.16
N ALA A 50 -12.64 -13.73 8.84
CA ALA A 50 -12.69 -12.41 8.22
C ALA A 50 -13.97 -11.63 8.60
N ARG A 51 -15.05 -12.32 9.00
CA ARG A 51 -16.28 -11.68 9.49
C ARG A 51 -16.13 -11.06 10.88
N GLN A 52 -15.10 -11.44 11.64
CA GLN A 52 -14.70 -10.78 12.88
C GLN A 52 -13.76 -9.60 12.64
N HIS A 53 -13.22 -9.46 11.42
CA HIS A 53 -12.60 -8.21 10.93
C HIS A 53 -13.61 -7.27 10.29
N ARG A 54 -14.89 -7.42 10.65
CA ARG A 54 -15.79 -6.28 10.79
C ARG A 54 -15.28 -5.36 11.93
N VAL A 55 -14.01 -4.96 11.87
CA VAL A 55 -13.61 -3.60 12.20
C VAL A 55 -14.58 -2.77 11.37
N ALA A 56 -15.58 -2.23 12.04
CA ALA A 56 -16.60 -1.32 11.55
C ALA A 56 -16.47 -0.95 10.06
N LEU A 57 -16.85 -1.83 9.12
CA LEU A 57 -16.84 -1.51 7.68
C LEU A 57 -18.04 -0.59 7.34
N GLY A 58 -18.14 0.51 8.09
CA GLY A 58 -18.61 1.81 7.61
C GLY A 58 -17.41 2.75 7.44
N GLU A 59 -16.22 2.21 7.15
CA GLU A 59 -15.03 3.00 6.83
C GLU A 59 -15.20 3.60 5.43
N ASP A 60 -14.94 4.90 5.30
CA ASP A 60 -14.95 5.57 4.01
C ASP A 60 -13.74 5.17 3.14
N LEU A 61 -12.64 4.68 3.75
CA LEU A 61 -11.36 4.44 3.08
C LEU A 61 -10.54 3.30 3.71
N ILE A 62 -10.04 2.40 2.86
CA ILE A 62 -9.03 1.39 3.17
C ILE A 62 -7.69 1.80 2.57
N LEU A 63 -6.63 1.75 3.39
CA LEU A 63 -5.26 1.84 2.91
C LEU A 63 -4.67 0.45 2.72
N ASP A 64 -4.46 0.05 1.46
CA ASP A 64 -3.73 -1.17 1.16
C ASP A 64 -2.23 -0.94 1.30
N ALA A 65 -1.64 -1.57 2.32
CA ALA A 65 -0.20 -1.58 2.58
C ALA A 65 0.27 -2.99 2.96
N MET A 66 -0.40 -4.03 2.43
CA MET A 66 -0.11 -5.42 2.79
C MET A 66 1.13 -5.96 2.06
N ILE A 67 1.23 -5.71 0.76
CA ILE A 67 2.34 -6.15 -0.10
C ILE A 67 2.64 -5.06 -1.13
N GLY A 68 3.86 -4.52 -1.11
CA GLY A 68 4.37 -3.60 -2.14
C GLY A 68 5.15 -4.34 -3.23
N TYR A 69 6.29 -3.78 -3.67
CA TYR A 69 7.13 -4.37 -4.72
C TYR A 69 7.65 -5.80 -4.46
N GLY A 70 7.67 -6.26 -3.19
CA GLY A 70 8.22 -7.55 -2.78
C GLY A 70 7.31 -8.77 -2.98
N LEU A 71 6.23 -8.64 -3.76
CA LEU A 71 5.31 -9.75 -4.03
C LEU A 71 6.06 -10.93 -4.69
N SER A 72 5.76 -12.14 -4.22
CA SER A 72 6.25 -13.39 -4.83
C SER A 72 5.08 -14.33 -5.03
N GLY A 73 4.60 -14.40 -6.27
CA GLY A 73 3.42 -15.18 -6.64
C GLY A 73 2.10 -14.64 -6.09
N ALA A 74 1.04 -15.44 -6.22
CA ALA A 74 -0.29 -15.04 -5.81
C ALA A 74 -0.42 -14.94 -4.27
N PRO A 75 -1.17 -13.95 -3.73
CA PRO A 75 -1.45 -13.86 -2.31
C PRO A 75 -2.13 -15.12 -1.76
N MET A 76 -1.68 -15.56 -0.58
CA MET A 76 -2.19 -16.76 0.10
C MET A 76 -2.62 -16.43 1.53
N GLY A 77 -3.27 -17.41 2.18
CA GLY A 77 -3.59 -17.36 3.60
C GLY A 77 -4.37 -16.12 4.01
N MET A 78 -3.85 -15.39 5.00
CA MET A 78 -4.53 -14.23 5.56
C MET A 78 -4.55 -13.03 4.61
N THR A 79 -3.46 -12.79 3.89
CA THR A 79 -3.41 -11.70 2.91
C THR A 79 -4.44 -11.91 1.80
N ARG A 80 -4.61 -13.15 1.30
CA ARG A 80 -5.70 -13.51 0.38
C ARG A 80 -7.07 -13.11 0.95
N ALA A 81 -7.36 -13.51 2.18
CA ALA A 81 -8.66 -13.26 2.82
C ALA A 81 -8.93 -11.75 3.02
N LEU A 82 -7.91 -10.98 3.39
CA LEU A 82 -8.02 -9.53 3.57
C LEU A 82 -8.22 -8.79 2.25
N ILE A 83 -7.52 -9.19 1.18
CA ILE A 83 -7.72 -8.63 -0.16
C ILE A 83 -9.17 -8.85 -0.62
N GLN A 84 -9.70 -10.06 -0.45
CA GLN A 84 -11.08 -10.37 -0.80
C GLN A 84 -12.07 -9.54 0.03
N ALA A 85 -11.87 -9.46 1.35
CA ALA A 85 -12.72 -8.65 2.22
C ALA A 85 -12.69 -7.15 1.88
N ALA A 86 -11.53 -6.61 1.50
CA ALA A 86 -11.41 -5.21 1.08
C ALA A 86 -12.17 -4.96 -0.23
N ASN A 87 -11.96 -5.82 -1.24
CA ASN A 87 -12.62 -5.70 -2.53
C ASN A 87 -14.15 -5.92 -2.48
N ASP A 88 -14.63 -6.70 -1.51
CA ASP A 88 -16.06 -6.96 -1.29
C ASP A 88 -16.73 -5.88 -0.41
N SER A 89 -15.98 -4.89 0.07
CA SER A 89 -16.50 -3.77 0.87
C SER A 89 -16.93 -2.60 -0.02
N ASP A 90 -17.77 -1.72 0.52
CA ASP A 90 -18.19 -0.47 -0.15
C ASP A 90 -17.17 0.69 0.05
N ALA A 91 -16.03 0.43 0.70
CA ALA A 91 -15.03 1.45 1.01
C ALA A 91 -14.17 1.80 -0.21
N HIS A 92 -13.73 3.05 -0.32
CA HIS A 92 -12.68 3.43 -1.27
C HIS A 92 -11.37 2.73 -0.89
N ILE A 93 -10.54 2.36 -1.87
CA ILE A 93 -9.25 1.71 -1.60
C ILE A 93 -8.12 2.55 -2.21
N LEU A 94 -7.18 2.96 -1.37
CA LEU A 94 -5.92 3.59 -1.78
C LEU A 94 -4.76 2.62 -1.53
N ALA A 95 -4.08 2.20 -2.59
CA ALA A 95 -2.91 1.34 -2.47
C ALA A 95 -1.63 2.16 -2.26
N LEU A 96 -0.77 1.72 -1.35
CA LEU A 96 0.55 2.30 -1.10
C LEU A 96 1.62 1.46 -1.79
N ASP A 97 2.47 2.11 -2.56
CA ASP A 97 3.51 1.53 -3.41
C ASP A 97 2.99 0.76 -4.64
N ALA A 98 2.12 -0.23 -4.43
CA ALA A 98 1.43 -1.02 -5.46
C ALA A 98 0.20 -1.72 -4.84
N PRO A 99 -0.85 -2.02 -5.63
CA PRO A 99 -1.92 -2.90 -5.18
C PRO A 99 -1.40 -4.28 -4.80
N SER A 100 -1.75 -4.76 -3.61
CA SER A 100 -1.41 -6.10 -3.14
C SER A 100 -1.98 -7.14 -4.10
N GLY A 101 -1.12 -8.03 -4.59
CA GLY A 101 -1.47 -9.03 -5.61
C GLY A 101 -1.12 -8.63 -7.05
N LEU A 102 -0.56 -7.44 -7.27
CA LEU A 102 0.00 -7.04 -8.56
C LEU A 102 1.53 -7.22 -8.57
N ASP A 103 2.04 -7.96 -9.55
CA ASP A 103 3.48 -8.04 -9.81
C ASP A 103 3.97 -6.72 -10.44
N THR A 104 4.80 -5.99 -9.69
CA THR A 104 5.31 -4.68 -10.11
C THR A 104 6.36 -4.75 -11.23
N THR A 105 6.88 -5.93 -11.54
CA THR A 105 7.84 -6.14 -12.63
C THR A 105 7.15 -6.57 -13.92
N THR A 106 6.25 -7.56 -13.83
CA THR A 106 5.62 -8.15 -15.02
C THR A 106 4.27 -7.51 -15.37
N GLY A 107 3.62 -6.84 -14.42
CA GLY A 107 2.23 -6.39 -14.54
C GLY A 107 1.21 -7.51 -14.41
N THR A 108 1.64 -8.71 -13.96
CA THR A 108 0.73 -9.83 -13.70
C THR A 108 -0.19 -9.50 -12.53
N VAL A 109 -1.49 -9.48 -12.79
CA VAL A 109 -2.53 -9.38 -11.77
C VAL A 109 -2.87 -10.78 -11.27
N TYR A 110 -2.50 -11.11 -10.02
CA TYR A 110 -2.83 -12.39 -9.42
C TYR A 110 -4.25 -12.43 -8.85
N ASP A 111 -4.78 -13.63 -8.62
CA ASP A 111 -6.05 -13.81 -7.90
C ASP A 111 -5.82 -14.25 -6.43
N PRO A 112 -6.25 -13.45 -5.43
CA PRO A 112 -6.88 -12.13 -5.57
C PRO A 112 -5.84 -11.00 -5.69
N CYS A 113 -6.26 -9.87 -6.25
CA CYS A 113 -5.52 -8.61 -6.26
C CYS A 113 -6.45 -7.46 -5.85
N ILE A 114 -5.91 -6.49 -5.11
CA ILE A 114 -6.61 -5.28 -4.70
C ILE A 114 -7.07 -4.49 -5.92
N ARG A 115 -8.30 -3.98 -5.86
CA ARG A 115 -8.88 -3.06 -6.83
C ARG A 115 -8.89 -1.66 -6.24
N ALA A 116 -7.80 -0.94 -6.41
CA ALA A 116 -7.65 0.39 -5.86
C ALA A 116 -8.35 1.44 -6.74
N GLU A 117 -8.93 2.46 -6.11
CA GLU A 117 -9.36 3.68 -6.81
C GLU A 117 -8.15 4.53 -7.18
N ALA A 118 -7.12 4.52 -6.35
CA ALA A 118 -5.84 5.15 -6.64
C ALA A 118 -4.68 4.38 -6.01
N THR A 119 -3.49 4.53 -6.59
CA THR A 119 -2.23 4.00 -6.07
C THR A 119 -1.22 5.12 -5.90
N LEU A 120 -0.68 5.28 -4.69
CA LEU A 120 0.44 6.18 -4.41
C LEU A 120 1.75 5.38 -4.45
N THR A 121 2.43 5.40 -5.60
CA THR A 121 3.70 4.70 -5.80
C THR A 121 4.88 5.48 -5.23
N LEU A 122 5.90 4.76 -4.76
CA LEU A 122 7.07 5.35 -4.10
C LEU A 122 8.29 5.27 -5.03
N ALA A 123 9.16 6.28 -4.94
CA ALA A 123 10.32 6.49 -5.84
C ALA A 123 9.91 6.73 -7.30
N LEU A 124 10.00 5.72 -8.16
CA LEU A 124 9.53 5.79 -9.55
C LEU A 124 8.41 4.78 -9.78
N PRO A 125 7.46 5.05 -10.70
CA PRO A 125 6.48 4.07 -11.11
C PRO A 125 7.15 2.79 -11.60
N LYS A 126 6.77 1.66 -11.01
CA LYS A 126 7.27 0.36 -11.45
C LYS A 126 6.56 -0.02 -12.76
N VAL A 127 7.29 -0.65 -13.69
CA VAL A 127 6.81 -0.94 -15.05
C VAL A 127 5.53 -1.77 -15.07
N GLY A 128 5.35 -2.69 -14.12
CA GLY A 128 4.15 -3.50 -13.99
C GLY A 128 2.89 -2.70 -13.62
N LEU A 129 3.03 -1.48 -13.10
CA LEU A 129 1.90 -0.59 -12.81
C LEU A 129 1.37 0.11 -14.07
N LEU A 130 2.17 0.19 -15.12
CA LEU A 130 1.86 0.96 -16.34
C LEU A 130 1.14 0.12 -17.41
N GLY A 131 1.03 -1.19 -17.20
CA GLY A 131 0.40 -2.11 -18.15
C GLY A 131 -1.12 -1.97 -18.17
N SER A 132 -1.73 -2.13 -19.34
CA SER A 132 -3.20 -2.07 -19.49
C SER A 132 -3.94 -3.09 -18.61
N ALA A 133 -3.34 -4.26 -18.39
CA ALA A 133 -3.89 -5.29 -17.50
C ALA A 133 -3.93 -4.84 -16.03
N ALA A 134 -2.99 -3.99 -15.60
CA ALA A 134 -2.90 -3.51 -14.22
C ALA A 134 -3.85 -2.33 -13.93
N ARG A 135 -4.33 -1.63 -14.97
CA ARG A 135 -5.13 -0.39 -14.83
C ARG A 135 -6.33 -0.54 -13.89
N ALA A 136 -7.06 -1.65 -13.99
CA ALA A 136 -8.22 -1.90 -13.13
C ALA A 136 -7.85 -2.18 -11.66
N ALA A 137 -6.62 -2.62 -11.40
CA ALA A 137 -6.11 -2.83 -10.04
C ALA A 137 -5.48 -1.55 -9.46
N VAL A 138 -4.81 -0.75 -10.31
CA VAL A 138 -4.05 0.44 -9.93
C VAL A 138 -4.95 1.65 -9.70
N GLY A 139 -6.00 1.82 -10.51
CA GLY A 139 -6.79 3.05 -10.53
C GLY A 139 -5.98 4.24 -11.03
N GLU A 140 -6.22 5.42 -10.46
CA GLU A 140 -5.40 6.61 -10.72
C GLU A 140 -3.99 6.43 -10.12
N LEU A 141 -2.93 6.75 -10.86
CA LEU A 141 -1.56 6.50 -10.43
C LEU A 141 -0.86 7.79 -10.02
N TYR A 142 -0.42 7.87 -8.77
CA TYR A 142 0.35 9.00 -8.24
C TYR A 142 1.75 8.55 -7.85
N VAL A 143 2.73 9.45 -7.93
CA VAL A 143 4.08 9.25 -7.40
C VAL A 143 4.38 10.26 -6.29
N ALA A 144 4.93 9.78 -5.17
CA ALA A 144 5.31 10.61 -4.03
C ALA A 144 6.82 10.87 -3.99
N ASP A 145 7.20 12.09 -3.63
CA ASP A 145 8.57 12.43 -3.26
C ASP A 145 8.92 11.81 -1.90
N ILE A 146 9.77 10.78 -1.93
CA ILE A 146 10.33 10.15 -0.73
C ILE A 146 11.79 10.56 -0.48
N SER A 147 12.22 11.66 -1.10
CA SER A 147 13.57 12.21 -1.03
C SER A 147 14.65 11.31 -1.64
N VAL A 148 14.34 10.60 -2.72
CA VAL A 148 15.37 9.89 -3.50
C VAL A 148 16.23 10.93 -4.24
N PRO A 149 17.55 10.99 -4.01
CA PRO A 149 18.40 11.96 -4.70
C PRO A 149 18.41 11.71 -6.22
N PRO A 150 18.31 12.74 -7.07
CA PRO A 150 18.38 12.57 -8.53
C PRO A 150 19.62 11.83 -9.03
N SER A 151 20.74 11.95 -8.31
CA SER A 151 22.00 11.25 -8.61
C SER A 151 21.87 9.73 -8.57
N VAL A 152 20.94 9.17 -7.79
CA VAL A 152 20.66 7.73 -7.77
C VAL A 152 20.12 7.29 -9.13
N TYR A 153 19.18 8.04 -9.72
CA TYR A 153 18.63 7.75 -11.04
C TYR A 153 19.67 7.93 -12.15
N THR A 154 20.46 9.02 -12.08
CA THR A 154 21.57 9.25 -13.03
C THR A 154 22.59 8.12 -13.00
N ALA A 155 22.97 7.61 -11.82
CA ALA A 155 23.88 6.47 -11.69
C ALA A 155 23.32 5.17 -12.30
N MET A 156 21.99 5.06 -12.40
CA MET A 156 21.30 3.96 -13.07
C MET A 156 21.07 4.21 -14.57
N GLY A 157 21.53 5.34 -15.12
CA GLY A 157 21.29 5.72 -16.52
C GLY A 157 19.84 6.14 -16.80
N ILE A 158 19.09 6.53 -15.77
CA ILE A 158 17.70 6.97 -15.89
C ILE A 158 17.66 8.50 -15.78
N GLU A 159 17.18 9.16 -16.83
CA GLU A 159 16.89 10.59 -16.81
C GLU A 159 15.49 10.83 -16.25
N VAL A 160 15.43 11.46 -15.07
CA VAL A 160 14.17 11.85 -14.44
C VAL A 160 14.14 13.39 -14.39
N PRO A 161 13.19 14.05 -15.06
CA PRO A 161 13.03 15.49 -14.92
C PRO A 161 12.69 15.85 -13.47
N ASN A 162 12.83 17.12 -13.08
CA ASN A 162 12.47 17.56 -11.73
C ASN A 162 10.93 17.59 -11.54
N ILE A 163 10.33 16.42 -11.47
CA ILE A 163 8.87 16.22 -11.39
C ILE A 163 8.29 16.73 -10.08
N PHE A 164 9.09 16.79 -9.00
CA PHE A 164 8.67 17.26 -7.68
C PHE A 164 8.95 18.74 -7.43
N ARG A 165 9.25 19.53 -8.48
CA ARG A 165 9.53 20.96 -8.34
C ARG A 165 8.38 21.75 -7.73
N GLU A 166 7.15 21.38 -8.07
CA GLU A 166 5.94 22.15 -7.72
C GLU A 166 5.04 21.43 -6.70
N ALA A 167 5.16 20.11 -6.57
CA ALA A 167 4.35 19.30 -5.67
C ALA A 167 5.11 18.06 -5.19
N GLU A 168 4.85 17.64 -3.94
CA GLU A 168 5.38 16.40 -3.36
C GLU A 168 4.66 15.15 -3.87
N ILE A 169 3.50 15.31 -4.52
CA ILE A 169 2.71 14.23 -5.11
C ILE A 169 2.34 14.64 -6.54
N VAL A 170 2.67 13.79 -7.50
CA VAL A 170 2.46 14.05 -8.93
C VAL A 170 1.56 12.97 -9.51
N HIS A 171 0.53 13.38 -10.24
CA HIS A 171 -0.34 12.46 -10.98
C HIS A 171 0.36 11.98 -12.26
N ILE A 172 0.37 10.67 -12.49
CA ILE A 172 0.93 10.02 -13.67
C ILE A 172 -0.20 9.60 -14.60
N GLN A 173 -0.21 10.15 -15.81
CA GLN A 173 -1.16 9.75 -16.85
C GLN A 173 -0.70 8.42 -17.47
N VAL A 174 -1.51 7.36 -17.28
CA VAL A 174 -1.30 5.99 -17.80
C VAL A 174 -2.43 5.52 -18.72
#